data_AF-A0A7S0BE69-F1
#
_entry.id   AF-A0A7S0BE69-F1
#
_cell.length_a   1.000
_cell.length_b   1.000
_cell.length_c   1.000
_cell.angle_alpha   90.00
_cell.angle_beta   90.00
_cell.angle_gamma   90.00
#
_symmetry.space_group_name_H-M   'P 1'
#
loop_
_entity.id
_entity.type
_entity.pdbx_description
1 polymer ?
#
loop_
_entity_poly.entity_id
_entity_poly.type
_entity_poly.pdbx_seq_one_letter_code
_entity_poly.pdbx_strand_id
1 'polypeptide(L)'
;MEKNWSLIIPVLHKAATFFAPFVQPLIKKRMRDMWSSMPEADVIISLVPFLNPSIIETQPGAIHFTLITDFTHTEGHPWIQDHRQHILCGTEECYKQGLQLGLPVEKVTRTSGMVISPRFYQSLDRAELKEISVQLDFRVN
;
A
#
# COMPACT_ATOMS: atom_id res chain seq x y z
N MET A 1 14.12 -25.47 12.31
CA MET A 1 13.25 -24.59 13.11
C MET A 1 12.47 -23.71 12.14
N GLU A 2 11.24 -24.07 11.82
CA GLU A 2 10.35 -23.18 11.08
C GLU A 2 10.08 -21.97 11.99
N LYS A 3 10.60 -20.79 11.62
CA LYS A 3 10.26 -19.55 12.32
C LYS A 3 8.76 -19.36 12.19
N ASN A 4 8.05 -19.37 13.32
CA ASN A 4 6.60 -19.21 13.34
C ASN A 4 6.25 -17.72 13.15
N TRP A 5 6.53 -17.19 11.95
CA TRP A 5 6.32 -15.80 11.56
C TRP A 5 4.87 -15.34 11.75
N SER A 6 3.92 -16.28 11.68
CA SER A 6 2.50 -16.09 11.95
C SER A 6 2.20 -15.57 13.36
N LEU A 7 3.04 -15.86 14.36
CA LEU A 7 2.89 -15.37 15.73
C LEU A 7 3.64 -14.05 15.98
N ILE A 8 4.71 -13.80 15.22
CA ILE A 8 5.56 -12.60 15.39
C ILE A 8 4.91 -11.38 14.72
N ILE A 9 4.32 -11.56 13.53
CA ILE A 9 3.72 -10.47 12.74
C ILE A 9 2.60 -9.75 13.51
N PRO A 10 1.64 -10.43 14.16
CA PRO A 10 0.60 -9.76 14.95
C PRO A 10 1.15 -9.00 16.16
N VAL A 11 2.21 -9.51 16.80
CA VAL A 11 2.86 -8.84 17.93
C VAL A 11 3.59 -7.58 17.48
N LEU A 12 4.35 -7.65 16.38
CA LEU A 12 4.99 -6.49 15.79
C LEU A 12 3.97 -5.44 15.33
N HIS A 13 2.87 -5.89 14.71
CA HIS A 13 1.78 -5.00 14.32
C HIS A 13 1.19 -4.28 15.54
N LYS A 14 0.82 -5.01 16.60
CA LYS A 14 0.29 -4.42 17.84
C LYS A 14 1.27 -3.43 18.47
N ALA A 15 2.55 -3.76 18.51
CA ALA A 15 3.58 -2.85 18.99
C ALA A 15 3.66 -1.58 18.12
N ALA A 16 3.68 -1.73 16.79
CA ALA A 16 3.70 -0.61 15.87
C ALA A 16 2.47 0.29 16.04
N THR A 17 1.26 -0.27 16.12
CA THR A 17 0.03 0.49 16.37
C THR A 17 0.05 1.18 17.73
N PHE A 18 0.60 0.54 18.77
CA PHE A 18 0.73 1.12 20.11
C PHE A 18 1.70 2.32 20.15
N PHE A 19 2.83 2.23 19.45
CA PHE A 19 3.82 3.30 19.41
C PHE A 19 3.50 4.40 18.38
N ALA A 20 2.65 4.12 17.40
CA ALA A 20 2.30 5.06 16.34
C ALA A 20 1.88 6.45 16.86
N PRO A 21 1.00 6.59 17.88
CA PRO A 21 0.60 7.91 18.39
C PRO A 21 1.76 8.76 18.92
N PHE A 22 2.82 8.14 19.45
CA PHE A 22 4.00 8.87 19.96
C PHE A 22 4.90 9.37 18.83
N VAL A 23 4.97 8.63 17.72
CA VAL A 23 5.83 8.97 16.57
C VAL A 23 5.10 9.84 15.54
N GLN A 24 3.77 9.73 15.48
CA GLN A 24 2.92 10.47 14.55
C GLN A 24 3.14 11.99 14.54
N PRO A 25 3.27 12.70 15.68
CA PRO A 25 3.51 14.15 15.67
C PRO A 25 4.79 14.54 14.90
N LEU A 26 5.86 13.75 15.07
CA LEU A 26 7.13 13.98 14.37
C LEU A 26 6.99 13.68 12.87
N ILE A 27 6.33 12.58 12.52
CA ILE A 27 6.03 12.24 11.12
C ILE A 27 5.23 13.37 10.46
N LYS A 28 4.15 13.82 11.09
CA LYS A 28 3.28 14.89 10.57
C LYS A 28 4.03 16.21 10.43
N LYS A 29 4.93 16.53 11.36
CA LYS A 29 5.81 17.71 11.23
C LYS A 29 6.67 17.61 9.97
N ARG A 30 7.41 16.51 9.80
CA ARG A 30 8.27 16.30 8.63
C ARG A 30 7.48 16.28 7.31
N MET A 31 6.28 15.70 7.32
CA MET A 31 5.39 15.72 6.16
C MET A 31 4.98 17.15 5.80
N ARG A 32 4.53 17.96 6.76
CA ARG A 32 4.18 19.37 6.50
C ARG A 32 5.37 20.18 5.94
N ASP A 33 6.55 19.98 6.52
CA ASP A 33 7.78 20.63 6.03
C ASP A 33 8.05 20.24 4.57
N MET A 34 7.96 18.94 4.26
CA MET A 34 8.10 18.43 2.89
C MET A 34 7.05 19.03 1.94
N TRP A 35 5.77 19.04 2.35
CA TRP A 35 4.69 19.58 1.54
C TRP A 35 4.85 21.05 1.21
N SER A 36 5.39 21.86 2.14
CA SER A 36 5.64 23.28 1.90
C SER A 36 6.59 23.57 0.74
N SER A 37 7.39 22.59 0.34
CA SER A 37 8.32 22.68 -0.79
C SER A 37 7.75 22.12 -2.10
N MET A 38 6.54 21.57 -2.07
CA MET A 38 5.86 20.94 -3.20
C MET A 38 4.66 21.79 -3.65
N PRO A 39 4.26 21.69 -4.93
CA PRO A 39 2.98 22.22 -5.38
C PRO A 39 1.81 21.58 -4.60
N GLU A 40 0.69 22.30 -4.48
CA GLU A 40 -0.54 21.71 -3.98
C GLU A 40 -0.97 20.53 -4.86
N ALA A 41 -1.37 19.43 -4.24
CA ALA A 41 -1.77 18.22 -4.91
C ALA A 41 -3.28 18.04 -4.81
N ASP A 42 -3.96 17.94 -5.95
CA ASP A 42 -5.38 17.57 -5.99
C ASP A 42 -5.59 16.09 -5.63
N VAL A 43 -4.58 15.25 -5.88
CA VAL A 43 -4.62 13.80 -5.68
C VAL A 43 -3.31 13.31 -5.08
N ILE A 44 -3.40 12.45 -4.07
CA ILE A 44 -2.25 11.75 -3.47
C ILE A 44 -2.47 10.25 -3.57
N ILE A 45 -1.44 9.53 -4.04
CA ILE A 45 -1.44 8.06 -4.12
C ILE A 45 -0.39 7.53 -3.14
N SER A 46 -0.83 6.91 -2.06
CA SER A 46 0.02 6.27 -1.06
C SER A 46 0.30 4.82 -1.44
N LEU A 47 1.58 4.44 -1.39
CA LEU A 47 2.07 3.06 -1.55
C LEU A 47 2.73 2.57 -0.24
N VAL A 48 2.40 3.19 0.89
CA VAL A 48 3.06 2.91 2.18
C VAL A 48 2.01 2.58 3.25
N PRO A 49 2.12 1.43 3.94
CA PRO A 49 1.23 1.11 5.05
C PRO A 49 1.52 2.01 6.26
N PHE A 50 0.60 2.02 7.22
CA PHE A 50 0.67 2.73 8.50
C PHE A 50 0.59 4.26 8.46
N LEU A 51 0.96 4.89 7.35
CA LEU A 51 1.11 6.35 7.26
C LEU A 51 -0.12 7.09 6.71
N ASN A 52 -1.14 6.37 6.21
CA ASN A 52 -2.27 6.99 5.51
C ASN A 52 -2.99 8.06 6.35
N PRO A 53 -3.29 7.85 7.65
CA PRO A 53 -3.90 8.91 8.47
C PRO A 53 -3.03 10.18 8.56
N SER A 54 -1.71 10.03 8.68
CA SER A 54 -0.78 11.17 8.75
C SER A 54 -0.70 11.93 7.42
N ILE A 55 -0.72 11.22 6.29
CA ILE A 55 -0.77 11.82 4.96
C ILE A 55 -2.05 12.62 4.80
N ILE A 56 -3.21 12.02 5.12
CA ILE A 56 -4.52 12.67 4.97
C ILE A 56 -4.64 13.90 5.88
N GLU A 57 -4.20 13.81 7.13
CA GLU A 57 -4.25 14.95 8.05
C GLU A 57 -3.33 16.10 7.66
N THR A 58 -2.22 15.82 6.96
CA THR A 58 -1.27 16.85 6.53
C THR A 58 -1.56 17.42 5.15
N GLN A 59 -2.42 16.74 4.37
CA GLN A 59 -2.91 17.17 3.06
C GLN A 59 -4.43 16.91 2.91
N PRO A 60 -5.28 17.56 3.73
CA PRO A 60 -6.71 17.25 3.76
C PRO A 60 -7.48 17.70 2.51
N GLY A 61 -6.92 18.59 1.69
CA GLY A 61 -7.54 19.09 0.46
C GLY A 61 -7.45 18.12 -0.72
N ALA A 62 -6.51 17.16 -0.68
CA ALA A 62 -6.32 16.19 -1.75
C ALA A 62 -7.34 15.03 -1.68
N ILE A 63 -7.62 14.40 -2.81
CA ILE A 63 -8.26 13.08 -2.88
C ILE A 63 -7.19 12.02 -2.58
N HIS A 64 -7.47 11.14 -1.63
CA HIS A 64 -6.50 10.16 -1.14
C HIS A 64 -6.77 8.77 -1.70
N PHE A 65 -5.86 8.28 -2.54
CA PHE A 65 -5.80 6.90 -2.96
C PHE A 65 -4.74 6.12 -2.21
N THR A 66 -5.01 4.86 -1.92
CA THR A 66 -4.03 3.91 -1.38
C THR A 66 -3.96 2.71 -2.28
N LEU A 67 -2.79 2.51 -2.91
CA LEU A 67 -2.50 1.35 -3.72
C LEU A 67 -1.89 0.28 -2.84
N ILE A 68 -2.64 -0.80 -2.64
CA ILE A 68 -2.22 -1.92 -1.80
C ILE A 68 -1.35 -2.86 -2.63
N THR A 69 -0.07 -2.96 -2.25
CA THR A 69 0.96 -3.71 -2.99
C THR A 69 1.37 -5.00 -2.30
N ASP A 70 0.58 -5.51 -1.37
CA ASP A 70 0.77 -6.85 -0.81
C ASP A 70 -0.52 -7.67 -0.90
N PHE A 71 -0.40 -8.97 -0.62
CA PHE A 71 -1.52 -9.91 -0.59
C PHE A 71 -1.77 -10.42 0.83
N THR A 72 -1.38 -9.65 1.85
CA THR A 72 -1.48 -10.09 3.23
C THR A 72 -2.91 -9.95 3.73
N HIS A 73 -3.40 -11.00 4.41
CA HIS A 73 -4.68 -10.98 5.10
C HIS A 73 -4.38 -10.88 6.59
N THR A 74 -4.41 -9.67 7.14
CA THR A 74 -4.15 -9.43 8.56
C THR A 74 -5.32 -8.68 9.19
N GLU A 75 -5.69 -9.03 10.41
CA GLU A 75 -6.71 -8.31 11.19
C GLU A 75 -6.31 -6.86 11.49
N GLY A 76 -5.00 -6.57 11.42
CA GLY A 76 -4.45 -5.25 11.70
C GLY A 76 -4.68 -4.21 10.60
N HIS A 77 -5.01 -4.66 9.37
CA HIS A 77 -5.29 -3.84 8.20
C HIS A 77 -4.38 -2.60 8.06
N PRO A 78 -3.04 -2.80 7.95
CA PRO A 78 -2.08 -1.71 8.02
C PRO A 78 -2.20 -0.71 6.86
N TRP A 79 -2.94 -1.06 5.80
CA TRP A 79 -3.20 -0.21 4.64
C TRP A 79 -4.52 0.56 4.71
N ILE A 80 -5.52 0.01 5.40
CA ILE A 80 -6.89 0.55 5.44
C ILE A 80 -7.12 1.12 6.83
N GLN A 81 -6.90 2.42 6.96
CA GLN A 81 -6.73 3.08 8.26
C GLN A 81 -7.64 4.29 8.46
N ASP A 82 -8.26 4.79 7.38
CA ASP A 82 -9.07 6.00 7.38
C ASP A 82 -10.18 5.91 6.33
N HIS A 83 -11.41 6.31 6.71
CA HIS A 83 -12.61 6.29 5.87
C HIS A 83 -12.55 7.26 4.67
N ARG A 84 -11.59 8.20 4.68
CA ARG A 84 -11.35 9.13 3.58
C ARG A 84 -10.59 8.49 2.42
N GLN A 85 -9.95 7.33 2.63
CA GLN A 85 -9.19 6.62 1.59
C GLN A 85 -10.08 6.05 0.49
N HIS A 86 -9.61 6.14 -0.75
CA HIS A 86 -10.01 5.29 -1.86
C HIS A 86 -8.96 4.20 -2.01
N ILE A 87 -9.34 2.93 -1.94
CA ILE A 87 -8.39 1.81 -1.99
C ILE A 87 -8.40 1.13 -3.35
N LEU A 88 -7.20 0.85 -3.85
CA LEU A 88 -6.94 0.08 -5.06
C LEU A 88 -6.24 -1.22 -4.63
N CYS A 89 -6.88 -2.36 -4.85
CA CYS A 89 -6.36 -3.65 -4.41
C CYS A 89 -6.41 -4.73 -5.48
N GLY A 90 -5.44 -5.65 -5.45
CA GLY A 90 -5.32 -6.70 -6.46
C GLY A 90 -6.14 -7.96 -6.20
N THR A 91 -6.70 -8.14 -5.00
CA THR A 91 -7.35 -9.40 -4.58
C THR A 91 -8.79 -9.18 -4.15
N GLU A 92 -9.60 -10.23 -4.28
CA GLU A 92 -11.01 -10.21 -3.84
C GLU A 92 -11.11 -10.15 -2.31
N GLU A 93 -10.19 -10.79 -1.61
CA GLU A 93 -10.11 -10.77 -0.15
C GLU A 93 -9.84 -9.35 0.37
N CYS A 94 -8.91 -8.61 -0.23
CA CYS A 94 -8.63 -7.24 0.18
C CYS A 94 -9.83 -6.31 -0.12
N TYR A 95 -10.50 -6.51 -1.25
CA TYR A 95 -11.75 -5.82 -1.57
C TYR A 95 -12.80 -6.04 -0.47
N LYS A 96 -13.04 -7.30 -0.09
CA LYS A 96 -13.99 -7.66 0.99
C LYS A 96 -13.59 -7.05 2.33
N GLN A 97 -12.30 -7.05 2.67
CA GLN A 97 -11.79 -6.44 3.90
C GLN A 97 -12.07 -4.94 3.95
N GLY A 98 -11.88 -4.22 2.83
CA GLY A 98 -12.23 -2.80 2.75
C GLY A 98 -13.69 -2.53 3.08
N LEU A 99 -14.61 -3.32 2.52
CA LEU A 99 -16.03 -3.21 2.81
C LEU A 99 -16.37 -3.56 4.26
N GLN A 100 -15.75 -4.62 4.80
CA GLN A 100 -15.94 -5.04 6.19
C GLN A 100 -15.47 -3.99 7.20
N LEU A 101 -14.45 -3.20 6.84
CA LEU A 101 -13.95 -2.07 7.62
C LEU A 101 -14.79 -0.79 7.45
N GLY A 102 -15.87 -0.83 6.67
CA GLY A 102 -16.82 0.27 6.52
C GLY A 102 -16.50 1.25 5.40
N LEU A 103 -15.55 0.94 4.50
CA LEU A 103 -15.43 1.73 3.27
C LEU A 103 -16.63 1.43 2.35
N PRO A 104 -17.23 2.46 1.75
CA PRO A 104 -18.33 2.25 0.81
C PRO A 104 -17.79 1.71 -0.54
N VAL A 105 -18.66 1.06 -1.31
CA VAL A 105 -18.27 0.33 -2.54
C VAL A 105 -17.56 1.23 -3.56
N GLU A 106 -17.98 2.48 -3.68
CA GLU A 106 -17.37 3.48 -4.56
C GLU A 106 -15.93 3.88 -4.18
N LYS A 107 -15.51 3.58 -2.94
CA LYS A 107 -14.15 3.82 -2.46
C LYS A 107 -13.26 2.58 -2.50
N VAL A 108 -13.78 1.43 -2.94
CA VAL A 108 -13.01 0.19 -3.03
C VAL A 108 -12.99 -0.28 -4.48
N THR A 109 -11.83 -0.24 -5.11
CA THR A 109 -11.64 -0.70 -6.49
C THR A 109 -10.71 -1.90 -6.52
N ARG A 110 -11.22 -3.01 -7.05
CA ARG A 110 -10.42 -4.22 -7.29
C ARG A 110 -9.87 -4.22 -8.72
N THR A 111 -8.56 -4.29 -8.85
CA THR A 111 -7.86 -4.48 -10.12
C THR A 111 -7.76 -5.98 -10.46
N SER A 112 -7.23 -6.32 -11.63
CA SER A 112 -6.98 -7.73 -12.03
C SER A 112 -5.82 -8.39 -11.28
N GLY A 113 -5.15 -7.67 -10.38
CA GLY A 113 -3.94 -8.08 -9.68
C GLY A 113 -3.15 -6.87 -9.20
N MET A 114 -1.97 -7.08 -8.64
CA MET A 114 -1.09 -5.98 -8.25
C MET A 114 -0.71 -5.13 -9.48
N VAL A 115 -0.82 -3.81 -9.36
CA VAL A 115 -0.44 -2.88 -10.43
C VAL A 115 1.07 -2.95 -10.62
N ILE A 116 1.50 -3.30 -11.83
CA ILE A 116 2.90 -3.31 -12.25
C ILE A 116 3.10 -2.35 -13.43
N SER A 117 4.36 -2.07 -13.75
CA SER A 117 4.69 -1.15 -14.84
C SER A 117 4.05 -1.59 -16.16
N PRO A 118 3.48 -0.66 -16.96
CA PRO A 118 2.83 -0.97 -18.23
C PRO A 118 3.66 -1.80 -19.21
N ARG A 119 4.99 -1.69 -19.17
CA ARG A 119 5.91 -2.48 -20.00
C ARG A 119 5.72 -4.00 -19.86
N PHE A 120 5.20 -4.45 -18.72
CA PHE A 120 4.95 -5.87 -18.48
C PHE A 120 3.63 -6.37 -19.08
N TYR A 121 2.75 -5.47 -19.54
CA TYR A 121 1.53 -5.84 -20.28
C TYR A 121 1.71 -5.76 -21.80
N GLN A 122 2.86 -5.28 -22.28
CA GLN A 122 3.18 -5.26 -23.70
C GLN A 122 3.40 -6.70 -24.18
N SER A 123 2.79 -7.06 -25.31
CA SER A 123 3.03 -8.33 -25.97
C SER A 123 4.46 -8.35 -26.48
N LEU A 124 5.33 -9.08 -25.79
CA LEU A 124 6.69 -9.35 -26.24
C LEU A 124 6.66 -10.41 -27.34
N ASP A 125 7.51 -10.25 -28.37
CA ASP A 125 7.73 -11.34 -29.33
C ASP A 125 8.42 -12.52 -28.62
N ARG A 126 8.19 -13.76 -29.09
CA ARG A 126 8.83 -14.96 -28.55
C ARG A 126 10.36 -14.90 -28.57
N ALA A 127 10.95 -14.15 -29.50
CA ALA A 127 12.39 -13.91 -29.54
C ALA A 127 12.87 -13.04 -28.36
N GLU A 128 12.16 -11.96 -28.06
CA GLU A 128 12.45 -11.06 -26.94
C GLU A 128 12.22 -11.76 -25.58
N LEU A 129 11.21 -12.63 -25.49
CA LEU A 129 10.99 -13.46 -24.30
C LEU A 129 12.15 -14.42 -24.00
N LYS A 130 12.82 -14.95 -25.03
CA LYS A 130 14.01 -15.80 -24.85
C LYS A 130 15.19 -15.00 -24.31
N GLU A 131 15.46 -13.81 -24.85
CA GLU A 131 16.54 -12.95 -24.35
C GLU A 131 16.31 -12.51 -22.90
N ILE A 132 15.09 -12.09 -22.56
CA ILE A 132 14.73 -11.70 -21.19
C ILE A 132 14.83 -12.90 -20.23
N SER A 133 14.43 -14.11 -20.65
CA SER A 133 14.54 -15.32 -19.83
C SER A 133 16.00 -15.74 -19.57
N VAL A 134 16.91 -15.51 -20.51
CA VAL A 134 18.36 -15.75 -20.33
C VAL A 134 18.96 -14.71 -19.38
N GLN A 135 18.42 -13.49 -19.35
CA GLN A 135 18.91 -12.39 -18.53
C GLN A 135 18.35 -12.41 -17.10
N LEU A 136 17.18 -13.02 -16.89
CA LEU A 136 16.53 -13.23 -15.59
C LEU A 136 16.90 -14.57 -14.92
N ASP A 137 17.95 -15.24 -15.36
CA ASP A 137 18.53 -16.38 -14.63
C ASP A 137 19.14 -15.84 -13.32
N PHE A 138 18.28 -15.63 -12.33
CA PHE A 138 18.64 -15.23 -10.98
C PHE A 138 19.61 -16.28 -10.47
N ARG A 139 20.89 -15.93 -10.43
CA ARG A 139 21.90 -16.65 -9.65
C ARG A 139 21.46 -16.62 -8.19
N VAL A 140 20.69 -17.62 -7.80
CA VAL A 140 20.54 -18.02 -6.41
C VAL A 140 21.85 -18.68 -6.04
N ASN A 141 22.75 -17.89 -5.45
CA ASN A 141 23.81 -18.39 -4.60
C ASN A 141 23.26 -18.53 -3.17
#